data_AF-A0AAW1V047-F1
#
_entry.id   AF-A0AAW1V047-F1
#
_cell.length_a   1.000
_cell.length_b   1.000
_cell.length_c   1.000
_cell.angle_alpha   90.00
_cell.angle_beta   90.00
_cell.angle_gamma   90.00
#
_symmetry.space_group_name_H-M   'P 1'
#
loop_
_entity.id
_entity.type
_entity.pdbx_description
1 polymer ?
#
loop_
_entity_poly.entity_id
_entity_poly.type
_entity_poly.pdbx_seq_one_letter_code
_entity_poly.pdbx_strand_id
1 'polypeptide(L)'
;MSNIKMKILAFIIIIKCAFADELNLDLVSDYNVNDCLKINNEDHISYYKVDTNGFPYCEKYGNTSCANGTACEPYLTCGDDEECVVDTTSCFKYYISLGARNVSSLLWTAECTADGFWAPKQCKGGPSGRCFCYDKKGTRLFGSAFQDQSNNMTCACTRRKAELLDSSNPNPRIFVSFHCDEMGNFEELQCDSGHCWCADPGTGEPTSVIVPEKTMKFLKCCKITRILQKQHLCFTKCLTVLRSHLF
;
A
#
# COMPACT_ATOMS: atom_id res chain seq x y z
N MET A 1 15.24 -25.42 10.16
CA MET A 1 15.57 -24.39 9.13
C MET A 1 16.92 -23.68 9.33
N SER A 2 17.78 -24.10 10.27
CA SER A 2 19.09 -23.46 10.55
C SER A 2 20.21 -23.81 9.53
N ASN A 3 20.11 -24.97 8.86
CA ASN A 3 21.21 -25.49 8.03
C ASN A 3 21.27 -24.95 6.59
N ILE A 4 20.20 -24.34 6.06
CA ILE A 4 20.18 -23.83 4.68
C ILE A 4 20.68 -22.38 4.62
N LYS A 5 20.33 -21.55 5.62
CA LYS A 5 20.80 -20.17 5.72
C LYS A 5 22.31 -20.06 5.92
N MET A 6 22.90 -20.95 6.73
CA MET A 6 24.37 -21.03 6.88
C MET A 6 25.08 -21.44 5.59
N LYS A 7 24.48 -22.36 4.82
CA LYS A 7 25.07 -22.83 3.55
C LYS A 7 25.10 -21.73 2.50
N ILE A 8 24.06 -20.90 2.42
CA ILE A 8 24.01 -19.75 1.50
C ILE A 8 25.06 -18.70 1.90
N LEU A 9 25.19 -18.40 3.20
CA LEU A 9 26.18 -17.45 3.70
C LEU A 9 27.62 -17.93 3.43
N ALA A 10 27.90 -19.22 3.63
CA ALA A 10 29.21 -19.81 3.34
C ALA A 10 29.53 -19.82 1.83
N PHE A 11 28.54 -20.09 0.98
CA PHE A 11 28.72 -20.10 -0.49
C PHE A 11 29.07 -18.70 -1.02
N ILE A 12 28.49 -17.64 -0.43
CA ILE A 12 28.74 -16.24 -0.80
C ILE A 12 30.14 -15.78 -0.36
N ILE A 13 30.62 -16.22 0.82
CA ILE A 13 31.98 -15.93 1.29
C ILE A 13 33.03 -16.58 0.36
N ILE A 14 32.77 -17.81 -0.09
CA ILE A 14 33.65 -18.52 -1.03
C ILE A 14 33.72 -17.78 -2.38
N ILE A 15 32.59 -17.24 -2.86
CA ILE A 15 32.55 -16.46 -4.12
C ILE A 15 33.29 -15.13 -3.98
N LYS A 16 33.15 -14.42 -2.85
CA LYS A 16 33.89 -13.17 -2.57
C LYS A 16 35.41 -13.34 -2.49
N CYS A 17 35.91 -14.50 -2.05
CA CYS A 17 37.35 -14.78 -2.07
C CYS A 17 37.88 -15.19 -3.45
N ALA A 18 37.01 -15.63 -4.37
CA ALA A 18 37.41 -16.17 -5.67
C ALA A 18 37.43 -15.11 -6.80
N PHE A 19 36.65 -14.04 -6.69
CA PHE A 19 36.55 -13.02 -7.73
C PHE A 19 36.66 -11.63 -7.11
N ALA A 20 37.87 -11.07 -7.18
CA ALA A 20 38.11 -9.67 -6.89
C ALA A 20 37.66 -8.83 -8.09
N ASP A 21 36.35 -8.62 -8.24
CA ASP A 21 35.79 -7.59 -9.13
C ASP A 21 34.45 -7.10 -8.59
N GLU A 22 34.24 -5.78 -8.72
CA GLU A 22 33.12 -4.99 -8.20
C GLU A 22 31.75 -5.50 -8.71
N LEU A 23 31.17 -6.48 -8.04
CA LEU A 23 29.75 -6.79 -8.19
C LEU A 23 28.96 -5.81 -7.31
N ASN A 24 28.47 -4.72 -7.91
CA ASN A 24 27.47 -3.85 -7.29
C ASN A 24 26.13 -4.57 -7.28
N LEU A 25 26.02 -5.56 -6.39
CA LEU A 25 24.81 -6.32 -6.14
C LEU A 25 24.06 -5.58 -5.03
N ASP A 26 23.06 -4.79 -5.40
CA ASP A 26 22.09 -4.28 -4.43
C ASP A 26 21.46 -5.50 -3.72
N LEU A 27 21.97 -5.80 -2.53
CA LEU A 27 21.43 -6.83 -1.65
C LEU A 27 20.10 -6.30 -1.10
N VAL A 28 19.05 -6.39 -1.91
CA VAL A 28 17.68 -6.20 -1.44
C VAL A 28 17.38 -7.36 -0.51
N SER A 29 17.45 -7.10 0.80
CA SER A 29 17.02 -8.04 1.81
C SER A 29 15.50 -8.16 1.74
N ASP A 30 14.97 -9.39 1.62
CA ASP A 30 13.52 -9.66 1.74
C ASP A 30 12.99 -9.40 3.17
N TYR A 31 13.88 -9.06 4.11
CA TYR A 31 13.56 -8.78 5.50
C TYR A 31 12.72 -7.51 5.60
N ASN A 32 11.51 -7.65 6.14
CA ASN A 32 10.52 -6.57 6.21
C ASN A 32 9.77 -6.57 7.56
N VAL A 33 8.81 -5.66 7.69
CA VAL A 33 8.02 -5.50 8.91
C VAL A 33 7.37 -6.80 9.39
N ASN A 34 6.95 -7.67 8.47
CA ASN A 34 6.32 -8.95 8.82
C ASN A 34 7.31 -9.93 9.48
N ASP A 35 8.62 -9.76 9.31
CA ASP A 35 9.62 -10.61 9.96
C ASP A 35 9.80 -10.23 11.44
N CYS A 36 9.69 -8.95 11.79
CA CYS A 36 9.66 -8.53 13.19
C CYS A 36 8.40 -8.99 13.90
N LEU A 37 7.27 -8.98 13.20
CA LEU A 37 6.00 -9.43 13.73
C LEU A 37 5.99 -10.92 14.12
N LYS A 38 6.80 -11.77 13.46
CA LYS A 38 6.96 -13.19 13.83
C LYS A 38 7.70 -13.41 15.15
N ILE A 39 8.43 -12.39 15.63
CA ILE A 39 9.23 -12.45 16.86
C ILE A 39 8.41 -11.92 18.06
N ASN A 40 7.27 -11.28 17.80
CA ASN A 40 6.43 -10.68 18.83
C ASN A 40 5.72 -11.74 19.66
N ASN A 41 5.65 -11.52 20.97
CA ASN A 41 4.86 -12.32 21.91
C ASN A 41 4.06 -11.40 22.84
N GLU A 42 3.31 -11.97 23.79
CA GLU A 42 2.50 -11.21 24.75
C GLU A 42 3.33 -10.23 25.59
N ASP A 43 4.62 -10.52 25.83
CA ASP A 43 5.50 -9.77 26.72
C ASP A 43 6.47 -8.83 25.99
N HIS A 44 6.70 -9.03 24.69
CA HIS A 44 7.75 -8.40 23.91
C HIS A 44 7.26 -8.14 22.49
N ILE A 45 7.00 -6.87 22.21
CA ILE A 45 6.78 -6.38 20.86
C ILE A 45 8.13 -5.94 20.30
N SER A 46 8.49 -6.45 19.14
CA SER A 46 9.62 -6.02 18.34
C SER A 46 9.11 -5.41 17.04
N TYR A 47 9.77 -4.39 16.54
CA TYR A 47 9.31 -3.63 15.38
C TYR A 47 10.45 -3.36 14.41
N TYR A 48 10.10 -3.18 13.15
CA TYR A 48 11.05 -3.01 12.06
C TYR A 48 11.65 -1.62 12.08
N LYS A 49 12.97 -1.57 12.12
CA LYS A 49 13.77 -0.37 11.89
C LYS A 49 14.77 -0.61 10.80
N VAL A 50 15.24 0.49 10.20
CA VAL A 50 16.35 0.52 9.27
C VAL A 50 17.45 1.34 9.92
N ASP A 51 18.67 0.80 9.99
CA ASP A 51 19.81 1.52 10.55
C ASP A 51 20.30 2.61 9.58
N THR A 52 21.30 3.39 9.99
CA THR A 52 21.86 4.48 9.18
C THR A 52 22.52 4.00 7.88
N ASN A 53 22.82 2.70 7.77
CA ASN A 53 23.44 2.08 6.61
C ASN A 53 22.41 1.36 5.71
N GLY A 54 21.12 1.46 6.02
CA GLY A 54 20.06 0.82 5.23
C GLY A 54 19.80 -0.64 5.60
N PHE A 55 20.43 -1.18 6.65
CA PHE A 55 20.19 -2.56 7.08
C PHE A 55 18.95 -2.64 7.96
N PRO A 56 17.99 -3.51 7.62
CA PRO A 56 16.80 -3.63 8.44
C PRO A 56 17.02 -4.58 9.63
N TYR A 57 16.43 -4.25 10.78
CA TYR A 57 16.50 -5.03 12.02
C TYR A 57 15.21 -4.90 12.84
N CYS A 58 15.03 -5.80 13.80
CA CYS A 58 13.95 -5.67 14.79
C CYS A 58 14.46 -5.05 16.07
N GLU A 59 13.93 -3.88 16.42
CA GLU A 59 14.17 -3.26 17.71
C GLU A 59 13.11 -3.72 18.72
N LYS A 60 13.53 -4.05 19.93
CA LYS A 60 12.59 -4.34 21.02
C LYS A 60 11.93 -3.05 21.49
N TYR A 61 10.64 -3.13 21.77
CA TYR A 61 9.88 -2.06 22.39
C TYR A 61 10.55 -1.61 23.70
N GLY A 62 10.86 -0.31 23.80
CA GLY A 62 11.62 0.22 24.93
C GLY A 62 11.42 1.71 25.24
N ASN A 63 10.63 2.45 24.45
CA ASN A 63 10.33 3.86 24.74
C ASN A 63 8.83 4.01 24.97
N THR A 64 8.44 4.25 26.22
CA THR A 64 7.05 4.14 26.70
C THR A 64 6.37 5.49 26.91
N SER A 65 7.10 6.61 26.83
CA SER A 65 6.55 7.94 27.16
C SER A 65 6.55 8.91 25.98
N CYS A 66 5.42 9.57 25.79
CA CYS A 66 5.23 10.72 24.92
C CYS A 66 5.15 12.04 25.70
N ALA A 67 5.59 12.04 26.96
CA ALA A 67 5.66 13.23 27.80
C ALA A 67 6.45 14.34 27.10
N ASN A 68 6.06 15.59 27.41
CA ASN A 68 6.68 16.80 26.86
C ASN A 68 6.64 16.91 25.32
N GLY A 69 5.65 16.29 24.67
CA GLY A 69 5.47 16.37 23.22
C GLY A 69 6.48 15.52 22.44
N THR A 70 7.10 14.54 23.09
CA THR A 70 7.90 13.52 22.40
C THR A 70 6.98 12.72 21.50
N ALA A 71 7.28 12.69 20.20
CA ALA A 71 6.49 11.90 19.27
C ALA A 71 6.68 10.41 19.59
N CYS A 72 5.57 9.68 19.67
CA CYS A 72 5.66 8.23 19.70
C CYS A 72 6.25 7.72 18.38
N GLU A 73 6.95 6.60 18.47
CA GLU A 73 7.39 5.86 17.29
C GLU A 73 6.18 5.53 16.40
N PRO A 74 6.39 5.31 15.09
CA PRO A 74 5.30 5.01 14.17
C PRO A 74 4.40 3.89 14.72
N TYR A 75 3.07 4.04 14.58
CA TYR A 75 1.98 3.07 14.96
C TYR A 75 1.52 3.13 16.40
N LEU A 76 2.13 4.02 17.16
CA LEU A 76 1.70 4.36 18.49
C LEU A 76 1.05 5.74 18.44
N THR A 77 0.06 5.91 19.30
CA THR A 77 -0.48 7.22 19.62
C THR A 77 -0.16 7.53 21.08
N CYS A 78 0.02 8.80 21.39
CA CYS A 78 0.11 9.22 22.77
C CYS A 78 -1.25 8.99 23.44
N GLY A 79 -1.28 8.17 24.48
CA GLY A 79 -2.44 7.93 25.31
C GLY A 79 -2.62 9.02 26.36
N ASP A 80 -3.73 8.94 27.12
CA ASP A 80 -4.09 9.95 28.12
C ASP A 80 -3.07 10.02 29.27
N ASP A 81 -2.38 8.92 29.58
CA ASP A 81 -1.36 8.83 30.64
C ASP A 81 0.05 9.27 30.19
N GLU A 82 0.17 9.99 29.06
CA GLU A 82 1.45 10.34 28.41
C GLU A 82 2.32 9.12 28.07
N GLU A 83 1.66 7.98 27.88
CA GLU A 83 2.29 6.74 27.44
C GLU A 83 1.99 6.48 25.97
N CYS A 84 2.99 5.98 25.25
CA CYS A 84 2.78 5.53 23.88
C CYS A 84 2.00 4.22 23.90
N VAL A 85 0.77 4.28 23.39
CA VAL A 85 -0.14 3.14 23.28
C VAL A 85 -0.38 2.82 21.82
N VAL A 86 -0.84 1.60 21.54
CA VAL A 86 -1.08 1.14 20.18
C VAL A 86 -2.16 1.99 19.52
N ASP A 87 -1.85 2.55 18.35
CA ASP A 87 -2.86 3.20 17.52
C ASP A 87 -3.85 2.13 17.01
N THR A 88 -5.09 2.23 17.46
CA THR A 88 -6.15 1.29 17.06
C THR A 88 -6.54 1.36 15.58
N THR A 89 -6.04 2.35 14.85
CA THR A 89 -6.18 2.48 13.40
C THR A 89 -4.94 1.97 12.65
N SER A 90 -3.83 1.70 13.36
CA SER A 90 -2.66 1.06 12.79
C SER A 90 -2.93 -0.40 12.39
N CYS A 91 -2.20 -0.86 11.38
CA CYS A 91 -2.15 -2.26 10.98
C CYS A 91 -1.69 -3.19 12.13
N PHE A 92 -0.89 -2.68 13.06
CA PHE A 92 -0.37 -3.43 14.20
C PHE A 92 -1.46 -3.88 15.19
N LYS A 93 -2.62 -3.21 15.23
CA LYS A 93 -3.79 -3.68 15.98
C LYS A 93 -4.15 -5.11 15.61
N TYR A 94 -4.04 -5.48 14.33
CA TYR A 94 -4.35 -6.84 13.87
C TYR A 94 -3.47 -7.87 14.60
N TYR A 95 -2.18 -7.60 14.72
CA TYR A 95 -1.23 -8.52 15.35
C TYR A 95 -1.41 -8.64 16.85
N ILE A 96 -1.69 -7.53 17.54
CA ILE A 96 -1.98 -7.56 18.98
C ILE A 96 -3.28 -8.32 19.26
N SER A 97 -4.29 -8.16 18.39
CA SER A 97 -5.53 -8.92 18.49
C SER A 97 -5.36 -10.42 18.23
N LEU A 98 -4.32 -10.81 17.48
CA LEU A 98 -3.94 -12.22 17.28
C LEU A 98 -3.14 -12.76 18.46
N GLY A 99 -2.24 -11.98 19.07
CA GLY A 99 -1.52 -12.37 20.29
C GLY A 99 -2.44 -12.68 21.46
N ALA A 100 -3.55 -11.95 21.59
CA ALA A 100 -4.58 -12.20 22.61
C ALA A 100 -5.45 -13.46 22.36
N ARG A 101 -5.31 -14.12 21.22
CA ARG A 101 -6.03 -15.35 20.88
C ARG A 101 -5.01 -16.44 20.57
N ASN A 102 -4.84 -17.40 21.48
CA ASN A 102 -4.04 -18.61 21.27
C ASN A 102 -4.71 -19.49 20.18
N VAL A 103 -4.59 -19.06 18.92
CA VAL A 103 -5.22 -19.67 17.76
C VAL A 103 -4.16 -19.77 16.67
N SER A 104 -3.62 -20.99 16.55
CA SER A 104 -3.05 -21.60 15.35
C SER A 104 -3.21 -20.74 14.09
N SER A 105 -2.21 -19.89 13.86
CA SER A 105 -2.11 -18.86 12.85
C SER A 105 -1.87 -19.44 11.46
N LEU A 106 -2.93 -19.87 10.77
CA LEU A 106 -2.81 -20.49 9.45
C LEU A 106 -3.70 -19.95 8.33
N LEU A 107 -4.45 -18.86 8.52
CA LEU A 107 -5.37 -18.41 7.47
C LEU A 107 -5.05 -17.09 6.79
N TRP A 108 -4.44 -16.13 7.49
CA TRP A 108 -4.06 -14.86 6.89
C TRP A 108 -3.21 -14.01 7.85
N THR A 109 -2.25 -13.28 7.28
CA THR A 109 -1.39 -12.32 7.98
C THR A 109 -1.54 -10.98 7.26
N ALA A 110 -1.89 -9.91 8.00
CA ALA A 110 -2.10 -8.60 7.41
C ALA A 110 -0.77 -7.96 6.97
N GLU A 111 -0.71 -7.41 5.76
CA GLU A 111 0.48 -6.73 5.28
C GLU A 111 0.49 -5.28 5.78
N CYS A 112 1.54 -4.87 6.50
CA CYS A 112 1.71 -3.50 6.98
C CYS A 112 2.79 -2.77 6.17
N THR A 113 2.71 -1.44 6.10
CA THR A 113 3.83 -0.63 5.58
C THR A 113 4.94 -0.48 6.62
N ALA A 114 6.11 0.04 6.23
CA ALA A 114 7.17 0.45 7.16
C ALA A 114 6.83 1.73 7.95
N ASP A 115 5.68 2.35 7.65
CA ASP A 115 4.99 3.34 8.47
C ASP A 115 3.69 2.78 9.05
N GLY A 116 3.54 1.43 9.06
CA GLY A 116 2.58 0.61 9.84
C GLY A 116 1.12 1.05 9.81
N PHE A 117 0.83 1.87 8.82
CA PHE A 117 -0.42 1.86 8.12
C PHE A 117 -0.62 0.52 7.45
N TRP A 118 -1.87 0.27 7.08
CA TRP A 118 -2.22 -0.88 6.27
C TRP A 118 -1.60 -0.75 4.89
N ALA A 119 -0.96 -1.83 4.42
CA ALA A 119 -0.50 -1.89 3.04
C ALA A 119 -1.72 -1.74 2.10
N PRO A 120 -1.57 -1.06 0.94
CA PRO A 120 -2.69 -0.77 0.05
C PRO A 120 -3.43 -2.03 -0.40
N LYS A 121 -2.71 -3.13 -0.63
CA LYS A 121 -3.25 -4.43 -1.05
C LYS A 121 -3.17 -5.42 0.11
N GLN A 122 -4.24 -6.14 0.36
CA GLN A 122 -4.31 -7.24 1.33
C GLN A 122 -4.85 -8.49 0.64
N CYS A 123 -4.13 -9.61 0.71
CA CYS A 123 -4.49 -10.87 0.06
C CYS A 123 -4.86 -11.94 1.08
N LYS A 124 -6.04 -12.56 0.93
CA LYS A 124 -6.58 -13.58 1.85
C LYS A 124 -6.91 -14.87 1.09
N GLY A 125 -6.69 -16.02 1.73
CA GLY A 125 -7.12 -17.34 1.21
C GLY A 125 -6.08 -18.10 0.37
N GLY A 126 -4.80 -17.72 0.45
CA GLY A 126 -3.72 -18.44 -0.23
C GLY A 126 -3.78 -18.34 -1.76
N PRO A 127 -3.20 -19.30 -2.51
CA PRO A 127 -3.11 -19.21 -3.98
C PRO A 127 -4.46 -19.05 -4.71
N SER A 128 -5.54 -19.63 -4.19
CA SER A 128 -6.91 -19.48 -4.72
C SER A 128 -7.67 -18.29 -4.10
N GLY A 129 -6.96 -17.44 -3.38
CA GLY A 129 -7.48 -16.32 -2.63
C GLY A 129 -7.83 -15.11 -3.48
N ARG A 130 -8.17 -14.02 -2.79
CA ARG A 130 -8.41 -12.71 -3.41
C ARG A 130 -7.64 -11.63 -2.70
N CYS A 131 -7.26 -10.64 -3.48
CA CYS A 131 -6.61 -9.42 -3.03
C CYS A 131 -7.57 -8.23 -3.13
N PHE A 132 -7.35 -7.29 -2.23
CA PHE A 132 -8.30 -6.26 -1.88
C PHE A 132 -7.56 -4.97 -1.50
N CYS A 133 -8.00 -3.82 -2.02
CA CYS A 133 -7.58 -2.48 -1.60
C CYS A 133 -8.03 -2.04 -0.19
N TYR A 134 -7.14 -1.36 0.53
CA TYR A 134 -7.35 -0.80 1.87
C TYR A 134 -6.78 0.63 1.97
N ASP A 135 -7.44 1.46 2.77
CA ASP A 135 -6.91 2.78 3.15
C ASP A 135 -5.79 2.65 4.19
N LYS A 136 -5.23 3.79 4.65
CA LYS A 136 -4.18 3.80 5.67
C LYS A 136 -4.62 3.25 7.04
N LYS A 137 -5.91 3.33 7.35
CA LYS A 137 -6.52 3.02 8.66
C LYS A 137 -7.11 1.59 8.72
N GLY A 138 -7.09 0.86 7.61
CA GLY A 138 -7.58 -0.52 7.53
C GLY A 138 -9.01 -0.66 7.06
N THR A 139 -9.61 0.40 6.51
CA THR A 139 -10.92 0.33 5.87
C THR A 139 -10.80 -0.29 4.48
N ARG A 140 -11.67 -1.25 4.18
CA ARG A 140 -11.76 -1.87 2.85
C ARG A 140 -12.27 -0.86 1.82
N LEU A 141 -11.56 -0.75 0.71
CA LEU A 141 -11.88 0.14 -0.41
C LEU A 141 -12.36 -0.64 -1.66
N PHE A 142 -12.89 0.07 -2.68
CA PHE A 142 -13.12 -0.51 -4.00
C PHE A 142 -11.81 -1.01 -4.64
N GLY A 143 -11.90 -2.09 -5.42
CA GLY A 143 -10.77 -2.71 -6.10
C GLY A 143 -10.48 -4.12 -5.58
N SER A 144 -10.44 -5.10 -6.46
CA SER A 144 -10.17 -6.50 -6.14
C SER A 144 -9.54 -7.25 -7.30
N ALA A 145 -8.74 -8.25 -6.99
CA ALA A 145 -8.22 -9.20 -7.97
C ALA A 145 -8.19 -10.60 -7.36
N PHE A 146 -8.21 -11.63 -8.20
CA PHE A 146 -7.74 -12.95 -7.76
C PHE A 146 -6.25 -12.88 -7.43
N GLN A 147 -5.79 -13.67 -6.45
CA GLN A 147 -4.42 -13.54 -5.96
C GLN A 147 -3.37 -13.80 -7.05
N ASP A 148 -3.61 -14.80 -7.90
CA ASP A 148 -2.79 -15.15 -9.07
C ASP A 148 -2.78 -14.06 -10.17
N GLN A 149 -3.73 -13.13 -10.14
CA GLN A 149 -3.88 -12.02 -11.08
C GLN A 149 -3.55 -10.66 -10.43
N SER A 150 -3.07 -10.65 -9.19
CA SER A 150 -2.90 -9.43 -8.40
C SER A 150 -1.52 -8.77 -8.50
N ASN A 151 -0.66 -9.24 -9.40
CA ASN A 151 0.72 -8.75 -9.51
C ASN A 151 0.78 -7.24 -9.78
N ASN A 152 -0.13 -6.72 -10.62
CA ASN A 152 -0.19 -5.30 -10.97
C ASN A 152 -1.22 -4.51 -10.13
N MET A 153 -1.75 -5.09 -9.06
CA MET A 153 -2.74 -4.44 -8.19
C MET A 153 -2.02 -3.54 -7.18
N THR A 154 -2.04 -2.22 -7.42
CA THR A 154 -1.41 -1.20 -6.56
C THR A 154 -2.40 -0.50 -5.64
N CYS A 155 -3.69 -0.47 -6.00
CA CYS A 155 -4.74 0.25 -5.30
C CYS A 155 -4.58 1.78 -5.23
N ALA A 156 -3.66 2.35 -6.01
CA ALA A 156 -3.27 3.75 -5.90
C ALA A 156 -4.44 4.72 -6.14
N CYS A 157 -5.29 4.45 -7.13
CA CYS A 157 -6.42 5.33 -7.46
C CYS A 157 -7.47 5.35 -6.37
N THR A 158 -7.94 4.17 -5.94
CA THR A 158 -8.98 4.12 -4.91
C THR A 158 -8.46 4.67 -3.59
N ARG A 159 -7.21 4.37 -3.23
CA ARG A 159 -6.59 4.87 -2.00
C ARG A 159 -6.45 6.38 -2.03
N ARG A 160 -5.98 6.95 -3.15
CA ARG A 160 -5.88 8.41 -3.30
C ARG A 160 -7.25 9.10 -3.23
N LYS A 161 -8.28 8.48 -3.83
CA LYS A 161 -9.65 8.98 -3.76
C LYS A 161 -10.16 8.99 -2.32
N ALA A 162 -9.95 7.91 -1.56
CA ALA A 162 -10.32 7.85 -0.15
C ALA A 162 -9.58 8.92 0.69
N GLU A 163 -8.28 9.11 0.47
CA GLU A 163 -7.49 10.14 1.17
C GLU A 163 -8.00 11.56 0.92
N LEU A 164 -8.38 11.88 -0.32
CA LEU A 164 -8.90 13.20 -0.67
C LEU A 164 -10.32 13.43 -0.16
N LEU A 165 -11.12 12.38 0.04
CA LEU A 165 -12.48 12.46 0.57
C LEU A 165 -12.54 12.37 2.10
N ASP A 166 -11.44 11.97 2.76
CA ASP A 166 -11.37 11.89 4.21
C ASP A 166 -11.41 13.31 4.81
N SER A 167 -12.42 13.59 5.64
CA SER A 167 -12.60 14.88 6.31
C SER A 167 -11.43 15.28 7.24
N SER A 168 -10.60 14.30 7.66
CA SER A 168 -9.38 14.56 8.43
C SER A 168 -8.19 14.99 7.57
N ASN A 169 -8.31 14.93 6.24
CA ASN A 169 -7.31 15.49 5.34
C ASN A 169 -7.22 17.01 5.54
N PRO A 170 -6.01 17.63 5.56
CA PRO A 170 -5.87 19.08 5.67
C PRO A 170 -6.58 19.88 4.57
N ASN A 171 -6.79 19.27 3.41
CA ASN A 171 -7.53 19.85 2.29
C ASN A 171 -8.48 18.80 1.70
N PRO A 172 -9.60 18.53 2.40
CA PRO A 172 -10.55 17.52 1.97
C PRO A 172 -11.35 18.04 0.77
N ARG A 173 -11.68 17.14 -0.14
CA ARG A 173 -12.52 17.42 -1.30
C ARG A 173 -13.89 16.83 -1.08
N ILE A 174 -14.91 17.56 -1.51
CA ILE A 174 -16.30 17.08 -1.50
C ILE A 174 -16.50 16.02 -2.60
N PHE A 175 -15.72 16.11 -3.68
CA PHE A 175 -15.84 15.24 -4.84
C PHE A 175 -14.50 15.03 -5.55
N VAL A 176 -14.27 13.82 -6.05
CA VAL A 176 -13.07 13.40 -6.80
C VAL A 176 -13.51 12.50 -7.96
N SER A 177 -13.20 12.89 -9.20
CA SER A 177 -13.65 12.19 -10.41
C SER A 177 -12.63 11.21 -11.01
N PHE A 178 -11.61 10.82 -10.25
CA PHE A 178 -10.64 9.82 -10.72
C PHE A 178 -11.33 8.53 -11.20
N HIS A 179 -10.84 8.02 -12.33
CA HIS A 179 -11.26 6.76 -12.92
C HIS A 179 -10.33 5.66 -12.45
N CYS A 180 -10.86 4.75 -11.65
CA CYS A 180 -10.10 3.60 -11.17
C CYS A 180 -10.54 2.32 -11.91
N ASP A 181 -9.59 1.45 -12.23
CA ASP A 181 -9.89 0.13 -12.78
C ASP A 181 -10.42 -0.83 -11.70
N GLU A 182 -10.79 -2.05 -12.09
CA GLU A 182 -11.32 -3.07 -11.18
C GLU A 182 -10.32 -3.53 -10.11
N MET A 183 -9.02 -3.31 -10.31
CA MET A 183 -7.96 -3.57 -9.33
C MET A 183 -7.71 -2.38 -8.40
N GLY A 184 -8.37 -1.25 -8.63
CA GLY A 184 -8.19 -0.01 -7.87
C GLY A 184 -6.98 0.83 -8.30
N ASN A 185 -6.37 0.51 -9.45
CA ASN A 185 -5.33 1.32 -10.09
C ASN A 185 -5.94 2.49 -10.87
N PHE A 186 -5.12 3.44 -11.29
CA PHE A 186 -5.59 4.51 -12.19
C PHE A 186 -5.83 3.94 -13.59
N GLU A 187 -6.94 4.32 -14.22
CA GLU A 187 -7.07 4.17 -15.66
C GLU A 187 -6.15 5.15 -16.40
N GLU A 188 -5.72 4.80 -17.60
CA GLU A 188 -4.73 5.57 -18.37
C GLU A 188 -5.17 7.01 -18.65
N LEU A 189 -6.47 7.28 -18.81
CA LEU A 189 -7.02 8.63 -18.97
C LEU A 189 -7.69 9.07 -17.67
N GLN A 190 -7.17 10.15 -17.09
CA GLN A 190 -7.76 10.78 -15.91
C GLN A 190 -8.33 12.15 -16.27
N CYS A 191 -9.46 12.47 -15.64
CA CYS A 191 -10.05 13.80 -15.68
C CYS A 191 -10.51 14.18 -14.27
N ASP A 192 -10.09 15.35 -13.82
CA ASP A 192 -10.49 15.90 -12.53
C ASP A 192 -10.46 17.42 -12.55
N SER A 193 -11.46 18.03 -11.92
CA SER A 193 -11.56 19.49 -11.80
C SER A 193 -11.44 20.23 -13.16
N GLY A 194 -12.06 19.68 -14.21
CA GLY A 194 -12.09 20.27 -15.57
C GLY A 194 -10.80 20.10 -16.39
N HIS A 195 -9.84 19.34 -15.88
CA HIS A 195 -8.56 19.06 -16.54
C HIS A 195 -8.39 17.57 -16.74
N CYS A 196 -7.72 17.17 -17.82
CA CYS A 196 -7.47 15.79 -18.16
C CYS A 196 -6.01 15.54 -18.52
N TRP A 197 -5.53 14.34 -18.23
CA TRP A 197 -4.17 13.88 -18.51
C TRP A 197 -4.13 12.37 -18.72
N CYS A 198 -3.10 11.89 -19.41
CA CYS A 198 -2.69 10.49 -19.34
C CYS A 198 -1.95 10.24 -18.02
N ALA A 199 -2.32 9.20 -17.29
CA ALA A 199 -1.77 8.85 -15.99
C ALA A 199 -1.05 7.51 -16.04
N ASP A 200 0.00 7.38 -15.24
CA ASP A 200 0.58 6.09 -14.90
C ASP A 200 -0.41 5.27 -14.04
N PRO A 201 -0.73 4.02 -14.39
CA PRO A 201 -1.73 3.23 -13.64
C PRO A 201 -1.38 2.99 -12.17
N GLY A 202 -0.08 2.85 -11.85
CA GLY A 202 0.38 2.48 -10.52
C GLY A 202 0.52 3.66 -9.56
N THR A 203 0.65 4.88 -10.08
CA THR A 203 0.94 6.08 -9.28
C THR A 203 -0.06 7.21 -9.50
N GLY A 204 -0.71 7.26 -10.66
CA GLY A 204 -1.58 8.37 -11.07
C GLY A 204 -0.81 9.57 -11.65
N GLU A 205 0.53 9.51 -11.66
CA GLU A 205 1.38 10.60 -12.13
C GLU A 205 1.14 10.91 -13.61
N PRO A 206 1.12 12.20 -14.01
CA PRO A 206 0.94 12.56 -15.41
C PRO A 206 2.06 12.07 -16.31
N THR A 207 1.70 11.27 -17.31
CA THR A 207 2.58 10.80 -18.40
C THR A 207 2.43 11.64 -19.67
N SER A 208 1.71 12.76 -19.57
CA SER A 208 1.42 13.68 -20.66
C SER A 208 1.23 15.10 -20.14
N VAL A 209 1.02 16.06 -21.04
CA VAL A 209 0.57 17.39 -20.66
C VAL A 209 -0.85 17.35 -20.10
N ILE A 210 -1.09 18.12 -19.05
CA ILE A 210 -2.43 18.36 -18.51
C ILE A 210 -3.13 19.36 -19.44
N VAL A 211 -4.32 18.99 -19.91
CA VAL A 211 -5.11 19.82 -20.85
C VAL A 211 -6.51 20.09 -20.27
N PRO A 212 -7.17 21.20 -20.65
CA PRO A 212 -8.59 21.35 -20.39
C PRO A 212 -9.40 20.18 -20.95
N GLU A 213 -10.48 19.79 -20.27
CA GLU A 213 -11.34 18.65 -20.65
C GLU A 213 -11.81 18.72 -22.12
N LYS A 214 -12.13 19.93 -22.60
CA LYS A 214 -12.54 20.19 -23.99
C LYS A 214 -11.50 19.77 -25.04
N THR A 215 -10.23 19.67 -24.63
CA THR A 215 -9.08 19.33 -25.47
C THR A 215 -8.49 17.95 -25.16
N MET A 216 -9.11 17.15 -24.28
CA MET A 216 -8.58 15.82 -23.91
C MET A 216 -8.43 14.87 -25.10
N LYS A 217 -9.22 15.06 -26.17
CA LYS A 217 -9.15 14.28 -27.41
C LYS A 217 -7.78 14.28 -28.09
N PHE A 218 -6.91 15.24 -27.73
CA PHE A 218 -5.54 15.32 -28.24
C PHE A 218 -4.54 14.51 -27.41
N LEU A 219 -4.95 13.98 -26.26
CA LEU A 219 -4.13 13.08 -25.45
C LEU A 219 -4.04 11.71 -26.11
N LYS A 220 -2.83 11.13 -26.16
CA LYS A 220 -2.57 9.82 -26.79
C LYS A 220 -3.36 8.68 -26.14
N CYS A 221 -3.59 8.75 -24.83
CA CYS A 221 -4.38 7.78 -24.08
C CYS A 221 -5.90 7.89 -24.33
N CYS A 222 -6.39 8.99 -24.89
CA CYS A 222 -7.79 9.10 -25.32
C CYS A 222 -7.97 8.33 -26.64
N LYS A 223 -8.23 7.03 -26.54
CA LYS A 223 -8.44 6.14 -27.69
C LYS A 223 -9.89 6.20 -28.15
N ILE A 224 -10.25 7.02 -29.12
CA ILE A 224 -11.63 7.01 -29.69
C ILE A 224 -11.80 5.78 -30.58
N THR A 225 -12.24 4.64 -30.05
CA THR A 225 -12.52 3.45 -30.87
C THR A 225 -13.87 3.58 -31.58
N ARG A 226 -13.87 3.59 -32.93
CA ARG A 226 -15.08 3.50 -33.77
C ARG A 226 -15.56 2.05 -33.88
N ILE A 227 -16.00 1.44 -32.79
CA ILE A 227 -16.66 0.12 -32.84
C ILE A 227 -18.14 0.34 -32.55
N LEU A 228 -18.93 0.26 -33.63
CA LEU A 228 -20.39 0.12 -33.73
C LEU A 228 -21.26 0.97 -32.77
N GLN A 229 -21.77 2.09 -33.32
CA GLN A 229 -22.98 2.82 -32.88
C GLN A 229 -23.09 3.34 -31.45
N LYS A 230 -21.96 3.55 -30.78
CA LYS A 230 -21.91 4.27 -29.50
C LYS A 230 -20.57 5.04 -29.47
N GLN A 231 -20.59 6.37 -29.42
CA GLN A 231 -19.37 7.18 -29.23
C GLN A 231 -18.82 6.90 -27.83
N HIS A 232 -18.05 5.82 -27.66
CA HIS A 232 -17.96 5.17 -26.35
C HIS A 232 -16.59 5.11 -25.66
N LEU A 233 -15.60 5.92 -26.03
CA LEU A 233 -14.27 5.72 -25.43
C LEU A 233 -13.45 6.99 -25.10
N CYS A 234 -14.12 8.14 -25.00
CA CYS A 234 -13.62 9.25 -24.18
C CYS A 234 -14.71 9.87 -23.28
N PHE A 235 -15.99 9.48 -23.46
CA PHE A 235 -17.15 10.05 -22.73
C PHE A 235 -17.88 9.06 -21.80
N THR A 236 -17.78 7.74 -22.01
CA THR A 236 -18.66 6.80 -21.30
C THR A 236 -18.30 6.58 -19.85
N LYS A 237 -17.01 6.64 -19.48
CA LYS A 237 -16.60 6.46 -18.08
C LYS A 237 -16.73 7.74 -17.25
N CYS A 238 -16.75 8.91 -17.87
CA CYS A 238 -16.98 10.19 -17.17
C CYS A 238 -18.46 10.39 -16.79
N LEU A 239 -19.40 9.87 -17.59
CA LEU A 239 -20.85 10.04 -17.37
C LEU A 239 -21.50 9.02 -16.42
N THR A 240 -20.82 7.93 -16.02
CA THR A 240 -21.43 6.93 -15.14
C THR A 240 -21.58 7.43 -13.69
N VAL A 241 -20.92 8.53 -13.33
CA VAL A 241 -21.06 9.18 -12.01
C VAL A 241 -22.36 10.01 -11.89
N LEU A 242 -23.01 10.36 -13.01
CA LEU A 242 -24.26 11.13 -13.01
C LEU A 242 -25.54 10.28 -13.02
N ARG A 243 -25.45 8.94 -13.08
CA ARG A 243 -26.62 8.05 -13.21
C ARG A 243 -26.99 7.23 -11.97
N SER A 244 -26.27 7.38 -10.87
CA SER A 244 -26.63 6.82 -9.55
C SER A 244 -27.40 7.81 -8.65
N HIS A 245 -27.85 8.95 -9.20
CA HIS A 245 -28.65 9.96 -8.49
C HIS A 245 -30.06 10.17 -9.06
N LEU A 246 -30.55 9.26 -9.89
CA LEU A 246 -31.95 9.18 -10.30
C LEU A 246 -32.37 7.71 -10.33
N PHE A 247 -32.44 7.10 -9.13
CA PHE A 247 -33.43 6.13 -8.65
C PHE A 247 -33.04 5.70 -7.22
#